data_AF-A0A7V3BKG8-F1
#
_entry.id   AF-A0A7V3BKG8-F1
#
_cell.length_a   1.000
_cell.length_b   1.000
_cell.length_c   1.000
_cell.angle_alpha   90.00
_cell.angle_beta   90.00
_cell.angle_gamma   90.00
#
_symmetry.space_group_name_H-M   'P 1'
#
loop_
_entity.id
_entity.type
_entity.pdbx_description
1 polymer ?
#
loop_
_entity_poly.entity_id
_entity_poly.type
_entity_poly.pdbx_seq_one_letter_code
_entity_poly.pdbx_strand_id
1 'polypeptide(L)'
;MEESTTVATPQQPLPPEVVEKIVIGGDLSGLNAAQRAEYYAAVCRSLGLNPLTKPFEYLTLNGKLRLYALRDCADQLRRLHGISIYITNREWLNDIYVVTARAKDRLGREDESTGAVTVGNLKGDALANALMKAETKAKRRVTLSIAGLGWLDETELDTIPQARAGATPSQESQEDAHPTADQISSLVELARSCGVDLIGFGRHMRQLMDLPGESRITKKFLRESMTMEQYEEAWQYYNELLKKLVEEDVLDHPPPGDAASATESEAAVAPTEEPPQTAPPAPAAPAQTPSAKRSYASPQQIAGLKHLAKQVGDDAYADVQDMLEHHRDGLAMDVYERARQWLKDRKSAKKEEATAESRG
;
A
#
# COMPACT_ATOMS: atom_id res chain seq x y z
N MET A 1 -27.36 -41.50 13.33
CA MET A 1 -26.32 -40.48 13.16
C MET A 1 -25.05 -41.22 12.85
N GLU A 2 -24.56 -41.11 11.63
CA GLU A 2 -23.30 -41.70 11.20
C GLU A 2 -22.46 -40.54 10.65
N GLU A 3 -21.45 -40.13 11.41
CA GLU A 3 -20.54 -39.07 10.99
C GLU A 3 -19.53 -39.65 10.00
N SER A 4 -19.76 -39.42 8.72
CA SER A 4 -18.80 -39.74 7.65
C SER A 4 -17.56 -38.85 7.76
N THR A 5 -16.62 -39.26 8.62
CA THR A 5 -15.29 -38.64 8.73
C THR A 5 -14.55 -38.75 7.40
N THR A 6 -14.52 -37.66 6.64
CA THR A 6 -13.83 -37.57 5.35
C THR A 6 -12.32 -37.54 5.58
N VAL A 7 -11.70 -38.73 5.51
CA VAL A 7 -10.24 -38.88 5.52
C VAL A 7 -9.67 -38.14 4.31
N ALA A 8 -8.81 -37.14 4.57
CA ALA A 8 -8.14 -36.40 3.51
C ALA A 8 -7.17 -37.32 2.76
N THR A 9 -7.49 -37.64 1.51
CA THR A 9 -6.64 -38.45 0.63
C THR A 9 -5.26 -37.78 0.48
N PRO A 10 -4.14 -38.50 0.66
CA PRO A 10 -2.82 -37.93 0.40
C PRO A 10 -2.72 -37.51 -1.06
N GLN A 11 -2.36 -36.25 -1.31
CA GLN A 11 -2.19 -35.74 -2.67
C GLN A 11 -1.11 -36.52 -3.40
N GLN A 12 -1.47 -37.05 -4.57
CA GLN A 12 -0.58 -37.86 -5.40
C GLN A 12 0.44 -36.93 -6.09
N PRO A 13 1.75 -37.25 -6.06
CA PRO A 13 2.79 -36.37 -6.59
C PRO A 13 2.59 -36.10 -8.08
N LEU A 14 2.97 -34.89 -8.52
CA LEU A 14 2.80 -34.43 -9.90
C LEU A 14 3.39 -35.43 -10.92
N PRO A 15 2.67 -35.77 -12.01
CA PRO A 15 3.20 -36.66 -13.04
C PRO A 15 4.50 -36.14 -13.66
N PRO A 16 5.48 -37.00 -14.01
CA PRO A 16 6.77 -36.55 -14.55
C PRO A 16 6.65 -35.63 -15.77
N GLU A 17 5.75 -35.92 -16.70
CA GLU A 17 5.46 -35.09 -17.89
C GLU A 17 4.93 -33.69 -17.54
N VAL A 18 4.22 -33.57 -16.41
CA VAL A 18 3.70 -32.31 -15.89
C VAL A 18 4.84 -31.53 -15.23
N VAL A 19 5.68 -32.20 -14.44
CA VAL A 19 6.90 -31.59 -13.87
C VAL A 19 7.82 -31.09 -14.98
N GLU A 20 8.03 -31.85 -16.06
CA GLU A 20 8.86 -31.45 -17.20
C GLU A 20 8.31 -30.19 -17.91
N LYS A 21 7.01 -30.14 -18.20
CA LYS A 21 6.36 -28.95 -18.79
C LYS A 21 6.46 -27.70 -17.92
N ILE A 22 6.43 -27.87 -16.59
CA ILE A 22 6.57 -26.77 -15.63
C ILE A 22 8.04 -26.31 -15.55
N VAL A 23 8.98 -27.23 -15.34
CA VAL A 23 10.40 -26.93 -15.11
C VAL A 23 11.12 -26.45 -16.37
N ILE A 24 10.78 -27.00 -17.54
CA ILE A 24 11.42 -26.65 -18.83
C ILE A 24 10.58 -25.65 -19.62
N GLY A 25 9.27 -25.86 -19.71
CA GLY A 25 8.37 -25.01 -20.50
C GLY A 25 7.94 -23.72 -19.80
N GLY A 26 7.93 -23.73 -18.46
CA GLY A 26 7.38 -22.66 -17.64
C GLY A 26 5.92 -22.37 -18.01
N ASP A 27 5.08 -23.40 -18.15
CA ASP A 27 3.65 -23.23 -18.38
C ASP A 27 2.83 -24.05 -17.36
N LEU A 28 1.95 -23.36 -16.65
CA LEU A 28 1.11 -23.86 -15.57
C LEU A 28 -0.35 -24.09 -16.05
N SER A 29 -0.62 -23.88 -17.34
CA SER A 29 -1.97 -23.97 -17.95
C SER A 29 -2.61 -25.34 -17.68
N GLY A 30 -1.85 -26.41 -17.88
CA GLY A 30 -2.27 -27.80 -17.68
C GLY A 30 -2.39 -28.27 -16.22
N LEU A 31 -2.12 -27.41 -15.23
CA LEU A 31 -2.36 -27.72 -13.81
C LEU A 31 -3.80 -27.42 -13.40
N ASN A 32 -4.39 -28.28 -12.58
CA ASN A 32 -5.65 -27.99 -11.88
C ASN A 32 -5.44 -27.06 -10.66
N ALA A 33 -6.53 -26.56 -10.06
CA ALA A 33 -6.45 -25.59 -8.96
C ALA A 33 -5.65 -26.08 -7.74
N ALA A 34 -5.80 -27.35 -7.33
CA ALA A 34 -5.08 -27.92 -6.20
C ALA A 34 -3.56 -28.04 -6.50
N GLN A 35 -3.21 -28.49 -7.71
CA GLN A 35 -1.83 -28.58 -8.16
C GLN A 35 -1.17 -27.19 -8.30
N ARG A 36 -1.93 -26.18 -8.74
CA ARG A 36 -1.46 -24.78 -8.74
C ARG A 36 -1.19 -24.28 -7.33
N ALA A 37 -2.10 -24.51 -6.37
CA ALA A 37 -1.89 -24.14 -4.97
C ALA A 37 -0.67 -24.86 -4.36
N GLU A 38 -0.48 -26.14 -4.64
CA GLU A 38 0.68 -26.92 -4.21
C GLU A 38 2.00 -26.40 -4.80
N TYR A 39 2.02 -26.11 -6.11
CA TYR A 39 3.17 -25.52 -6.80
C TYR A 39 3.52 -24.14 -6.25
N TYR A 40 2.52 -23.27 -6.04
CA TYR A 40 2.69 -21.95 -5.42
C TYR A 40 3.33 -22.06 -4.04
N ALA A 41 2.83 -22.98 -3.21
CA ALA A 41 3.38 -23.21 -1.87
C ALA A 41 4.78 -23.83 -1.92
N ALA A 42 5.10 -24.67 -2.92
CA ALA A 42 6.43 -25.22 -3.12
C ALA A 42 7.45 -24.14 -3.51
N VAL A 43 7.08 -23.24 -4.44
CA VAL A 43 7.86 -22.04 -4.81
C VAL A 43 8.08 -21.13 -3.61
N CYS A 44 7.04 -20.84 -2.82
CA CYS A 44 7.21 -19.99 -1.64
C CYS A 44 8.15 -20.65 -0.61
N ARG A 45 8.06 -21.96 -0.40
CA ARG A 45 8.96 -22.71 0.48
C ARG A 45 10.41 -22.71 -0.01
N SER A 46 10.68 -22.90 -1.30
CA SER A 46 12.05 -22.94 -1.83
C SER A 46 12.73 -21.57 -1.79
N LEU A 47 11.96 -20.48 -1.85
CA LEU A 47 12.44 -19.09 -1.78
C LEU A 47 12.37 -18.48 -0.37
N GLY A 48 11.87 -19.20 0.64
CA GLY A 48 11.69 -18.70 2.00
C GLY A 48 10.60 -17.62 2.16
N LEU A 49 9.71 -17.49 1.18
CA LEU A 49 8.64 -16.48 1.12
C LEU A 49 7.39 -16.93 1.89
N ASN A 50 6.66 -15.98 2.46
CA ASN A 50 5.37 -16.25 3.09
C ASN A 50 4.27 -16.33 2.01
N PRO A 51 3.63 -17.50 1.76
CA PRO A 51 2.59 -17.61 0.75
C PRO A 51 1.33 -16.78 1.07
N LEU A 52 1.09 -16.46 2.35
CA LEU A 52 -0.09 -15.72 2.79
C LEU A 52 -0.04 -14.21 2.44
N THR A 53 1.12 -13.69 2.00
CA THR A 53 1.25 -12.30 1.54
C THR A 53 1.07 -12.14 0.03
N LYS A 54 0.56 -13.18 -0.66
CA LYS A 54 0.41 -13.22 -2.12
C LYS A 54 1.68 -12.76 -2.88
N PRO A 55 2.88 -13.33 -2.62
CA PRO A 55 4.11 -12.90 -3.29
C PRO A 55 4.07 -13.04 -4.84
N PHE A 56 3.23 -13.92 -5.37
CA PHE A 56 3.09 -14.13 -6.81
C PHE A 56 1.63 -14.06 -7.29
N GLU A 57 1.45 -13.66 -8.55
CA GLU A 57 0.19 -13.67 -9.31
C GLU A 57 0.25 -14.77 -10.39
N TYR A 58 -0.91 -15.26 -10.83
CA TYR A 58 -1.02 -16.03 -12.06
C TYR A 58 -1.32 -15.12 -13.25
N LEU A 59 -0.56 -15.25 -14.33
CA LEU A 59 -0.76 -14.47 -15.55
C LEU A 59 -0.73 -15.36 -16.79
N THR A 60 -1.68 -15.16 -17.70
CA THR A 60 -1.64 -15.75 -19.04
C THR A 60 -0.94 -14.80 -20.00
N LEU A 61 0.23 -15.18 -20.49
CA LEU A 61 1.02 -14.42 -21.46
C LEU A 61 1.33 -15.31 -22.67
N ASN A 62 0.98 -14.86 -23.88
CA ASN A 62 1.14 -15.60 -25.14
C ASN A 62 0.58 -17.04 -25.07
N GLY A 63 -0.57 -17.20 -24.41
CA GLY A 63 -1.25 -18.48 -24.20
C GLY A 63 -0.70 -19.36 -23.06
N LYS A 64 0.43 -19.00 -22.44
CA LYS A 64 1.04 -19.75 -21.33
C LYS A 64 0.72 -19.11 -19.98
N LEU A 65 0.35 -19.92 -18.99
CA LEU A 65 0.11 -19.47 -17.62
C LEU A 65 1.42 -19.50 -16.82
N ARG A 66 1.81 -18.38 -16.20
CA ARG A 66 3.06 -18.25 -15.43
C ARG A 66 2.80 -17.65 -14.06
N LEU A 67 3.70 -17.97 -13.11
CA LEU A 67 3.84 -17.16 -11.90
C LEU A 67 4.55 -15.86 -12.23
N TYR A 68 4.13 -14.79 -11.57
CA TYR A 68 4.59 -13.44 -11.82
C TYR A 68 4.94 -12.76 -10.49
N ALA A 69 6.11 -12.14 -10.39
CA ALA A 69 6.59 -11.60 -9.11
C ALA A 69 5.89 -10.28 -8.76
N LEU A 70 5.05 -10.30 -7.72
CA LEU A 70 4.39 -9.11 -7.18
C LEU A 70 5.33 -8.32 -6.26
N ARG A 71 4.90 -7.10 -5.87
CA ARG A 71 5.65 -6.23 -4.96
C ARG A 71 6.10 -6.97 -3.69
N ASP A 72 5.19 -7.72 -3.07
CA ASP A 72 5.43 -8.41 -1.80
C ASP A 72 6.50 -9.50 -1.89
N CYS A 73 6.73 -10.08 -3.08
CA CYS A 73 7.90 -10.93 -3.31
C CYS A 73 9.19 -10.12 -3.26
N ALA A 74 9.28 -9.01 -3.99
CA ALA A 74 10.47 -8.16 -3.99
C ALA A 74 10.79 -7.59 -2.60
N ASP A 75 9.78 -7.10 -1.86
CA ASP A 75 9.95 -6.57 -0.50
C ASP A 75 10.37 -7.67 0.50
N GLN A 76 9.88 -8.90 0.36
CA GLN A 76 10.36 -10.04 1.16
C GLN A 76 11.79 -10.48 0.78
N LEU A 77 12.12 -10.60 -0.51
CA LEU A 77 13.48 -10.96 -0.96
C LEU A 77 14.52 -9.97 -0.45
N ARG A 78 14.22 -8.67 -0.46
CA ARG A 78 15.09 -7.63 0.12
C ARG A 78 15.40 -7.93 1.59
N ARG A 79 14.39 -8.27 2.39
CA ARG A 79 14.54 -8.63 3.80
C ARG A 79 15.29 -9.97 3.99
N LEU A 80 14.96 -10.99 3.20
CA LEU A 80 15.52 -12.36 3.30
C LEU A 80 17.00 -12.41 2.90
N HIS A 81 17.41 -11.64 1.90
CA HIS A 81 18.79 -11.61 1.39
C HIS A 81 19.60 -10.39 1.89
N GLY A 82 18.98 -9.43 2.56
CA GLY A 82 19.64 -8.21 3.05
C GLY A 82 20.01 -7.25 1.91
N ILE A 83 19.14 -7.14 0.90
CA ILE A 83 19.38 -6.31 -0.28
C ILE A 83 19.03 -4.85 0.04
N SER A 84 20.04 -3.99 0.02
CA SER A 84 19.88 -2.52 0.01
C SER A 84 19.77 -2.03 -1.43
N ILE A 85 18.99 -0.97 -1.68
CA ILE A 85 18.77 -0.42 -3.04
C ILE A 85 18.93 1.10 -3.03
N TYR A 86 19.64 1.60 -4.03
CA TYR A 86 19.97 3.00 -4.25
C TYR A 86 19.48 3.42 -5.63
N ILE A 87 18.88 4.60 -5.77
CA ILE A 87 18.61 5.19 -7.08
C ILE A 87 19.87 5.91 -7.53
N THR A 88 20.45 5.50 -8.65
CA THR A 88 21.71 6.02 -9.18
C THR A 88 21.50 7.05 -10.29
N ASN A 89 20.42 6.95 -11.07
CA ASN A 89 20.03 7.97 -12.05
C ASN A 89 18.50 8.15 -12.13
N ARG A 90 18.07 9.35 -12.52
CA ARG A 90 16.70 9.73 -12.89
C ARG A 90 16.80 10.70 -14.07
N GLU A 91 16.40 10.25 -15.26
CA GLU A 91 16.58 11.00 -16.50
C GLU A 91 15.32 11.03 -17.36
N TRP A 92 15.23 12.04 -18.22
CA TRP A 92 14.16 12.22 -19.20
C TRP A 92 14.74 12.08 -20.61
N LEU A 93 14.25 11.12 -21.37
CA LEU A 93 14.69 10.80 -22.72
C LEU A 93 13.49 10.98 -23.67
N ASN A 94 13.27 12.24 -24.09
CA ASN A 94 12.05 12.67 -24.78
C ASN A 94 10.80 12.34 -23.94
N ASP A 95 9.79 11.71 -24.54
CA ASP A 95 8.54 11.29 -23.88
C ASP A 95 8.70 10.11 -22.89
N ILE A 96 9.92 9.69 -22.54
CA ILE A 96 10.20 8.55 -21.65
C ILE A 96 10.91 9.03 -20.39
N TYR A 97 10.39 8.67 -19.22
CA TYR A 97 11.07 8.85 -17.94
C TYR A 97 11.76 7.55 -17.52
N VAL A 98 13.01 7.66 -17.11
CA VAL A 98 13.92 6.54 -16.89
C VAL A 98 14.58 6.66 -15.53
N VAL A 99 14.55 5.58 -14.76
CA VAL A 99 15.14 5.48 -13.42
C VAL A 99 16.08 4.30 -13.38
N THR A 100 17.31 4.50 -12.93
CA THR A 100 18.28 3.41 -12.74
C THR A 100 18.48 3.17 -11.25
N ALA A 101 18.40 1.90 -10.84
CA ALA A 101 18.50 1.46 -9.47
C ALA A 101 19.60 0.41 -9.32
N ARG A 102 20.51 0.62 -8.36
CA ARG A 102 21.54 -0.33 -7.97
C ARG A 102 21.12 -1.07 -6.70
N ALA A 103 21.28 -2.38 -6.70
CA ALA A 103 21.15 -3.22 -5.52
C ALA A 103 22.52 -3.63 -4.97
N LYS A 104 22.59 -3.86 -3.65
CA LYS A 104 23.71 -4.50 -2.98
C LYS A 104 23.23 -5.49 -1.93
N ASP A 105 23.70 -6.72 -1.96
CA ASP A 105 23.32 -7.76 -0.99
C ASP A 105 24.23 -7.82 0.24
N ARG A 106 23.89 -8.70 1.21
CA ARG A 106 24.68 -8.90 2.44
C ARG A 106 26.09 -9.47 2.22
N LEU A 107 26.36 -10.05 1.04
CA LEU A 107 27.66 -10.63 0.68
C LEU A 107 28.54 -9.63 -0.08
N GLY A 108 27.99 -8.44 -0.38
CA GLY A 108 28.66 -7.39 -1.12
C GLY A 108 28.55 -7.52 -2.64
N ARG A 109 27.75 -8.46 -3.17
CA ARG A 109 27.41 -8.48 -4.60
C ARG A 109 26.63 -7.21 -4.91
N GLU A 110 26.96 -6.57 -6.03
CA GLU A 110 26.20 -5.45 -6.60
C GLU A 110 25.56 -5.88 -7.93
N ASP A 111 24.45 -5.24 -8.27
CA ASP A 111 23.72 -5.41 -9.53
C ASP A 111 22.99 -4.10 -9.86
N GLU A 112 22.72 -3.80 -11.13
CA GLU A 112 22.09 -2.54 -11.55
C GLU A 112 21.04 -2.78 -12.63
N SER A 113 19.86 -2.16 -12.48
CA SER A 113 18.78 -2.30 -13.46
C SER A 113 17.98 -1.01 -13.63
N THR A 114 17.49 -0.81 -14.85
CA THR A 114 16.73 0.37 -15.26
C THR A 114 15.25 0.04 -15.37
N GLY A 115 14.41 0.98 -14.94
CA GLY A 115 12.98 1.00 -15.19
C GLY A 115 12.58 2.25 -15.96
N ALA A 116 11.80 2.06 -17.01
CA ALA A 116 11.35 3.14 -17.91
C ALA A 116 9.83 3.09 -18.08
N VAL A 117 9.22 4.27 -18.22
CA VAL A 117 7.80 4.47 -18.55
C VAL A 117 7.64 5.61 -19.55
N THR A 118 6.64 5.52 -20.43
CA THR A 118 6.23 6.65 -21.27
C THR A 118 5.47 7.66 -20.41
N VAL A 119 5.89 8.93 -20.45
CA VAL A 119 5.28 10.06 -19.75
C VAL A 119 4.57 11.03 -20.71
N GLY A 120 5.12 11.26 -21.91
CA GLY A 120 4.51 12.12 -22.94
C GLY A 120 3.92 13.42 -22.40
N ASN A 121 2.64 13.64 -22.66
CA ASN A 121 1.89 14.84 -22.24
C ASN A 121 1.20 14.72 -20.86
N LEU A 122 1.55 13.74 -20.02
CA LEU A 122 0.94 13.59 -18.68
C LEU A 122 1.28 14.79 -17.76
N LYS A 123 0.32 15.18 -16.92
CA LYS A 123 0.42 16.28 -15.96
C LYS A 123 -0.22 15.90 -14.63
N GLY A 124 0.08 16.67 -13.57
CA GLY A 124 -0.48 16.47 -12.23
C GLY A 124 -0.26 15.04 -11.70
N ASP A 125 -1.27 14.49 -11.05
CA ASP A 125 -1.23 13.16 -10.44
C ASP A 125 -0.92 12.05 -11.45
N ALA A 126 -1.37 12.17 -12.71
CA ALA A 126 -1.08 11.17 -13.74
C ALA A 126 0.42 11.11 -14.06
N LEU A 127 1.11 12.26 -14.05
CA LEU A 127 2.56 12.29 -14.16
C LEU A 127 3.23 11.77 -12.90
N ALA A 128 2.82 12.22 -11.72
CA ALA A 128 3.40 11.77 -10.44
C ALA A 128 3.36 10.24 -10.30
N ASN A 129 2.21 9.63 -10.61
CA ASN A 129 2.04 8.18 -10.64
C ASN A 129 2.95 7.49 -11.66
N ALA A 130 3.18 8.08 -12.84
CA ALA A 130 4.12 7.54 -13.83
C ALA A 130 5.57 7.55 -13.30
N LEU A 131 6.02 8.66 -12.71
CA LEU A 131 7.37 8.74 -12.11
C LEU A 131 7.55 7.69 -10.99
N MET A 132 6.53 7.50 -10.14
CA MET A 132 6.51 6.48 -9.09
C MET A 132 6.50 5.04 -9.64
N LYS A 133 5.80 4.79 -10.76
CA LYS A 133 5.85 3.50 -11.48
C LYS A 133 7.27 3.20 -12.00
N ALA A 134 7.95 4.17 -12.60
CA ALA A 134 9.32 3.99 -13.12
C ALA A 134 10.32 3.61 -12.02
N GLU A 135 10.27 4.31 -10.88
CA GLU A 135 11.12 3.98 -9.72
C GLU A 135 10.77 2.59 -9.14
N THR A 136 9.48 2.25 -9.09
CA THR A 136 9.02 0.92 -8.65
C THR A 136 9.56 -0.18 -9.58
N LYS A 137 9.46 0.01 -10.90
CA LYS A 137 10.00 -0.88 -11.95
C LYS A 137 11.51 -1.10 -11.79
N ALA A 138 12.28 -0.02 -11.69
CA ALA A 138 13.73 -0.07 -11.50
C ALA A 138 14.12 -0.88 -10.24
N LYS A 139 13.55 -0.52 -9.08
CA LYS A 139 13.81 -1.20 -7.80
C LYS A 139 13.46 -2.69 -7.85
N ARG A 140 12.39 -3.09 -8.54
CA ARG A 140 11.94 -4.49 -8.61
C ARG A 140 12.81 -5.34 -9.51
N ARG A 141 13.08 -4.88 -10.73
CA ARG A 141 13.94 -5.56 -11.70
C ARG A 141 15.31 -5.88 -11.12
N VAL A 142 15.96 -4.90 -10.48
CA VAL A 142 17.26 -5.12 -9.82
C VAL A 142 17.17 -6.08 -8.62
N THR A 143 16.02 -6.13 -7.92
CA THR A 143 15.81 -7.10 -6.81
C THR A 143 15.74 -8.53 -7.32
N LEU A 144 14.99 -8.80 -8.39
CA LEU A 144 14.85 -10.15 -8.94
C LEU A 144 16.12 -10.63 -9.66
N SER A 145 16.87 -9.70 -10.25
CA SER A 145 18.18 -9.95 -10.86
C SER A 145 19.25 -10.32 -9.81
N ILE A 146 19.39 -9.53 -8.74
CA ILE A 146 20.38 -9.82 -7.70
C ILE A 146 20.00 -11.06 -6.87
N ALA A 147 18.70 -11.30 -6.65
CA ALA A 147 18.20 -12.54 -6.05
C ALA A 147 18.34 -13.77 -6.97
N GLY A 148 18.76 -13.59 -8.23
CA GLY A 148 19.04 -14.68 -9.17
C GLY A 148 17.81 -15.42 -9.68
N LEU A 149 16.61 -14.84 -9.56
CA LEU A 149 15.37 -15.55 -9.90
C LEU A 149 15.07 -15.58 -11.40
N GLY A 150 15.48 -14.55 -12.15
CA GLY A 150 15.23 -14.47 -13.60
C GLY A 150 13.75 -14.42 -14.00
N TRP A 151 12.87 -14.07 -13.05
CA TRP A 151 11.42 -13.96 -13.28
C TRP A 151 11.03 -12.54 -13.68
N LEU A 152 10.00 -12.45 -14.52
CA LEU A 152 9.40 -11.19 -14.93
C LEU A 152 8.60 -10.56 -13.77
N ASP A 153 8.62 -9.24 -13.66
CA ASP A 153 8.06 -8.48 -12.54
C ASP A 153 6.77 -7.72 -12.90
N GLU A 154 5.88 -7.53 -11.91
CA GLU A 154 4.76 -6.54 -11.86
C GLU A 154 4.63 -5.61 -13.08
N THR A 155 5.68 -4.82 -13.28
CA THR A 155 5.71 -3.66 -14.16
C THR A 155 6.08 -3.93 -15.63
N GLU A 156 6.42 -5.16 -16.03
CA GLU A 156 6.68 -5.49 -17.45
C GLU A 156 5.38 -5.72 -18.26
N LEU A 157 4.22 -5.77 -17.58
CA LEU A 157 2.90 -5.97 -18.20
C LEU A 157 2.38 -4.72 -18.92
N ASP A 158 2.65 -3.53 -18.37
CA ASP A 158 2.36 -2.24 -19.01
C ASP A 158 3.02 -2.12 -20.42
N THR A 159 4.00 -2.98 -20.73
CA THR A 159 4.71 -3.05 -22.02
C THR A 159 4.23 -4.17 -22.96
N ILE A 160 3.19 -4.95 -22.63
CA ILE A 160 2.73 -6.09 -23.45
C ILE A 160 1.22 -6.00 -23.77
N PRO A 161 0.81 -5.74 -25.04
CA PRO A 161 -0.59 -5.49 -25.43
C PRO A 161 -1.64 -6.60 -25.23
N GLN A 162 -1.32 -7.73 -24.59
CA GLN A 162 -2.23 -8.89 -24.45
C GLN A 162 -2.17 -9.59 -23.08
N ALA A 163 -1.68 -8.91 -22.04
CA ALA A 163 -1.61 -9.46 -20.69
C ALA A 163 -3.02 -9.53 -20.02
N ARG A 164 -3.70 -10.68 -20.14
CA ARG A 164 -4.92 -10.96 -19.33
C ARG A 164 -4.51 -11.48 -17.96
N ALA A 165 -4.73 -10.67 -16.93
CA ALA A 165 -4.55 -11.05 -15.52
C ALA A 165 -5.32 -12.35 -15.22
N GLY A 166 -4.62 -13.36 -14.71
CA GLY A 166 -5.15 -14.71 -14.55
C GLY A 166 -5.91 -14.87 -13.23
N ALA A 167 -7.05 -14.20 -13.09
CA ALA A 167 -7.96 -14.42 -11.96
C ALA A 167 -8.28 -15.92 -11.83
N THR A 168 -8.08 -16.48 -10.64
CA THR A 168 -8.17 -17.93 -10.39
C THR A 168 -9.59 -18.43 -10.71
N PRO A 169 -9.76 -19.34 -11.69
CA PRO A 169 -11.08 -19.90 -11.99
C PRO A 169 -11.44 -21.00 -10.99
N SER A 170 -11.96 -20.59 -9.83
CA SER A 170 -12.89 -21.43 -9.06
C SER A 170 -14.16 -21.58 -9.89
N GLN A 171 -14.37 -22.76 -10.47
CA GLN A 171 -15.51 -23.02 -11.35
C GLN A 171 -16.81 -23.15 -10.56
N GLU A 172 -17.60 -22.08 -10.55
CA GLU A 172 -19.06 -22.16 -10.52
C GLU A 172 -19.61 -21.50 -11.80
N SER A 173 -20.91 -21.66 -12.06
CA SER A 173 -21.57 -21.56 -13.37
C SER A 173 -21.31 -20.29 -14.19
N GLN A 174 -21.46 -20.40 -15.53
CA GLN A 174 -21.67 -19.24 -16.41
C GLN A 174 -23.09 -18.69 -16.24
N GLU A 175 -23.33 -17.99 -15.13
CA GLU A 175 -24.47 -17.10 -14.92
C GLU A 175 -23.92 -15.70 -14.56
N ASP A 176 -24.72 -14.66 -14.74
CA ASP A 176 -24.25 -13.30 -15.05
C ASP A 176 -23.18 -12.72 -14.10
N ALA A 177 -22.16 -12.09 -14.68
CA ALA A 177 -21.07 -11.50 -13.93
C ALA A 177 -21.55 -10.29 -13.12
N HIS A 178 -21.76 -10.48 -11.82
CA HIS A 178 -22.13 -9.46 -10.85
C HIS A 178 -20.90 -8.85 -10.14
N PRO A 179 -20.94 -7.56 -9.73
CA PRO A 179 -19.83 -6.89 -9.05
C PRO A 179 -19.62 -7.39 -7.62
N THR A 180 -18.36 -7.49 -7.20
CA THR A 180 -17.95 -7.94 -5.86
C THR A 180 -18.41 -6.99 -4.73
N ALA A 181 -18.38 -7.50 -3.49
CA ALA A 181 -18.75 -6.71 -2.31
C ALA A 181 -17.88 -5.46 -2.10
N ASP A 182 -16.61 -5.51 -2.55
CA ASP A 182 -15.67 -4.40 -2.47
C ASP A 182 -15.98 -3.36 -3.56
N GLN A 183 -16.18 -3.79 -4.81
CA GLN A 183 -16.65 -2.93 -5.91
C GLN A 183 -17.95 -2.18 -5.54
N ILE A 184 -18.96 -2.89 -5.02
CA ILE A 184 -20.20 -2.29 -4.52
C ILE A 184 -19.96 -1.30 -3.37
N SER A 185 -18.92 -1.50 -2.56
CA SER A 185 -18.58 -0.59 -1.47
C SER A 185 -17.91 0.68 -1.99
N SER A 186 -16.91 0.54 -2.87
CA SER A 186 -16.26 1.67 -3.54
C SER A 186 -17.25 2.51 -4.36
N LEU A 187 -18.25 1.91 -5.01
CA LEU A 187 -19.27 2.65 -5.76
C LEU A 187 -20.17 3.50 -4.85
N VAL A 188 -20.55 2.98 -3.67
CA VAL A 188 -21.33 3.73 -2.67
C VAL A 188 -20.50 4.85 -2.02
N GLU A 189 -19.20 4.63 -1.84
CA GLU A 189 -18.27 5.62 -1.30
C GLU A 189 -17.97 6.73 -2.31
N LEU A 190 -17.79 6.38 -3.59
CA LEU A 190 -17.65 7.31 -4.71
C LEU A 190 -18.90 8.18 -4.91
N ALA A 191 -20.10 7.60 -4.83
CA ALA A 191 -21.35 8.36 -4.85
C ALA A 191 -21.41 9.37 -3.68
N ARG A 192 -20.99 8.96 -2.48
CA ARG A 192 -20.92 9.84 -1.31
C ARG A 192 -19.88 10.96 -1.48
N SER A 193 -18.71 10.72 -2.08
CA SER A 193 -17.74 11.79 -2.36
C SER A 193 -18.24 12.79 -3.41
N CYS A 194 -19.18 12.39 -4.27
CA CYS A 194 -19.92 13.29 -5.17
C CYS A 194 -21.04 14.08 -4.47
N GLY A 195 -21.13 14.04 -3.14
CA GLY A 195 -22.24 14.65 -2.38
C GLY A 195 -23.59 13.92 -2.52
N VAL A 196 -23.65 12.78 -3.22
CA VAL A 196 -24.89 12.04 -3.45
C VAL A 196 -25.23 11.18 -2.24
N ASP A 197 -26.40 11.41 -1.67
CA ASP A 197 -26.90 10.69 -0.50
C ASP A 197 -27.41 9.27 -0.85
N LEU A 198 -27.74 8.47 0.15
CA LEU A 198 -28.23 7.10 -0.05
C LEU A 198 -29.59 7.04 -0.77
N ILE A 199 -30.42 8.08 -0.68
CA ILE A 199 -31.72 8.18 -1.37
C ILE A 199 -31.51 8.53 -2.84
N GLY A 200 -30.60 9.46 -3.15
CA GLY A 200 -30.17 9.81 -4.50
C GLY A 200 -29.48 8.64 -5.21
N PHE A 201 -28.52 7.99 -4.54
CA PHE A 201 -27.88 6.76 -5.03
C PHE A 201 -28.92 5.66 -5.29
N GLY A 202 -29.81 5.41 -4.32
CA GLY A 202 -30.90 4.45 -4.48
C GLY A 202 -31.91 4.82 -5.57
N ARG A 203 -32.00 6.08 -6.00
CA ARG A 203 -32.79 6.51 -7.18
C ARG A 203 -32.05 6.21 -8.47
N HIS A 204 -30.76 6.56 -8.55
CA HIS A 204 -29.92 6.29 -9.71
C HIS A 204 -29.86 4.78 -10.03
N MET A 205 -29.61 3.93 -9.02
CA MET A 205 -29.56 2.47 -9.23
C MET A 205 -30.91 1.87 -9.66
N ARG A 206 -32.06 2.43 -9.24
CA ARG A 206 -33.37 2.00 -9.74
C ARG A 206 -33.55 2.33 -11.22
N GLN A 207 -33.15 3.54 -11.63
CA GLN A 207 -33.25 3.98 -13.03
C GLN A 207 -32.30 3.20 -13.95
N LEU A 208 -31.06 2.94 -13.50
CA LEU A 208 -30.03 2.22 -14.24
C LEU A 208 -30.33 0.73 -14.45
N MET A 209 -31.11 0.13 -13.54
CA MET A 209 -31.46 -1.29 -13.56
C MET A 209 -32.92 -1.56 -14.02
N ASP A 210 -33.61 -0.54 -14.53
CA ASP A 210 -35.05 -0.55 -14.89
C ASP A 210 -35.97 -1.17 -13.80
N LEU A 211 -35.73 -0.77 -12.54
CA LEU A 211 -36.43 -1.30 -11.37
C LEU A 211 -37.61 -0.41 -10.95
N PRO A 212 -38.75 -1.00 -10.54
CA PRO A 212 -39.90 -0.22 -10.08
C PRO A 212 -39.57 0.62 -8.85
N GLY A 213 -40.27 1.75 -8.71
CA GLY A 213 -39.95 2.80 -7.73
C GLY A 213 -39.90 2.35 -6.26
N GLU A 214 -40.53 1.24 -5.90
CA GLU A 214 -40.59 0.72 -4.52
C GLU A 214 -39.42 -0.24 -4.19
N SER A 215 -38.58 -0.60 -5.17
CA SER A 215 -37.46 -1.53 -5.02
C SER A 215 -36.41 -1.06 -4.01
N ARG A 216 -36.20 -1.83 -2.95
CA ARG A 216 -35.24 -1.52 -1.88
C ARG A 216 -33.80 -1.90 -2.28
N ILE A 217 -33.10 -0.94 -2.89
CA ILE A 217 -31.66 -1.04 -3.17
C ILE A 217 -30.86 -1.25 -1.87
N THR A 218 -29.99 -2.26 -1.84
CA THR A 218 -29.06 -2.56 -0.74
C THR A 218 -27.73 -3.09 -1.30
N LYS A 219 -26.63 -3.02 -0.54
CA LYS A 219 -25.34 -3.61 -0.95
C LYS A 219 -25.45 -5.12 -1.26
N LYS A 220 -26.33 -5.85 -0.57
CA LYS A 220 -26.63 -7.26 -0.87
C LYS A 220 -27.30 -7.40 -2.24
N PHE A 221 -28.38 -6.65 -2.45
CA PHE A 221 -29.17 -6.68 -3.69
C PHE A 221 -28.33 -6.35 -4.93
N LEU A 222 -27.51 -5.28 -4.90
CA LEU A 222 -26.70 -4.89 -6.05
C LEU A 222 -25.68 -5.97 -6.46
N ARG A 223 -25.05 -6.65 -5.50
CA ARG A 223 -24.15 -7.80 -5.73
C ARG A 223 -24.85 -9.02 -6.32
N GLU A 224 -26.18 -9.09 -6.22
CA GLU A 224 -27.00 -10.25 -6.58
C GLU A 224 -27.99 -9.95 -7.72
N SER A 225 -27.87 -8.79 -8.38
CA SER A 225 -28.76 -8.38 -9.48
C SER A 225 -28.22 -7.32 -10.44
N MET A 226 -27.19 -6.54 -10.07
CA MET A 226 -26.57 -5.56 -10.98
C MET A 226 -25.52 -6.25 -11.84
N THR A 227 -25.52 -6.04 -13.15
CA THR A 227 -24.47 -6.60 -14.03
C THR A 227 -23.16 -5.82 -13.88
N MET A 228 -22.04 -6.42 -14.31
CA MET A 228 -20.76 -5.69 -14.42
C MET A 228 -20.83 -4.50 -15.40
N GLU A 229 -21.67 -4.57 -16.44
CA GLU A 229 -21.92 -3.46 -17.37
C GLU A 229 -22.62 -2.28 -16.67
N GLN A 230 -23.69 -2.56 -15.91
CA GLN A 230 -24.36 -1.56 -15.07
C GLN A 230 -23.42 -1.02 -13.96
N TYR A 231 -22.54 -1.86 -13.40
CA TYR A 231 -21.51 -1.41 -12.47
C TYR A 231 -20.55 -0.40 -13.12
N GLU A 232 -20.07 -0.68 -14.33
CA GLU A 232 -19.15 0.19 -15.05
C GLU A 232 -19.81 1.50 -15.49
N GLU A 233 -21.07 1.48 -15.93
CA GLU A 233 -21.85 2.68 -16.24
C GLU A 233 -22.06 3.55 -14.99
N ALA A 234 -22.48 2.95 -13.86
CA ALA A 234 -22.61 3.65 -12.58
C ALA A 234 -21.27 4.27 -12.12
N TRP A 235 -20.17 3.53 -12.27
CA TRP A 235 -18.84 3.96 -11.86
C TRP A 235 -18.33 5.10 -12.75
N GLN A 236 -18.55 5.05 -14.07
CA GLN A 236 -18.22 6.13 -14.99
C GLN A 236 -19.02 7.41 -14.66
N TYR A 237 -20.33 7.30 -14.46
CA TYR A 237 -21.19 8.44 -14.10
C TYR A 237 -20.68 9.18 -12.87
N TYR A 238 -20.37 8.47 -11.77
CA TYR A 238 -19.89 9.13 -10.56
C TYR A 238 -18.45 9.64 -10.69
N ASN A 239 -17.57 9.02 -11.49
CA ASN A 239 -16.25 9.62 -11.77
C ASN A 239 -16.36 10.91 -12.59
N GLU A 240 -17.26 10.97 -13.58
CA GLU A 240 -17.48 12.20 -14.35
C GLU A 240 -18.11 13.31 -13.48
N LEU A 241 -19.01 12.95 -12.57
CA LEU A 241 -19.63 13.91 -11.65
C LEU A 241 -18.64 14.41 -10.58
N LEU A 242 -17.80 13.53 -10.01
CA LEU A 242 -16.70 13.91 -9.12
C LEU A 242 -15.69 14.82 -9.85
N LYS A 243 -15.33 14.47 -11.09
CA LYS A 243 -14.43 15.27 -11.92
C LYS A 243 -14.99 16.69 -12.12
N LYS A 244 -16.27 16.83 -12.44
CA LYS A 244 -16.92 18.15 -12.61
C LYS A 244 -16.90 18.98 -11.34
N LEU A 245 -17.19 18.39 -10.18
CA LEU A 245 -17.09 19.07 -8.88
C LEU A 245 -15.66 19.58 -8.62
N VAL A 246 -14.63 18.77 -8.91
CA VAL A 246 -13.22 19.17 -8.77
C VAL A 246 -12.82 20.23 -9.82
N GLU A 247 -13.34 20.18 -11.05
CA GLU A 247 -13.11 21.20 -12.07
C GLU A 247 -13.84 22.53 -11.75
N GLU A 248 -14.97 22.50 -11.03
CA GLU A 248 -15.66 23.69 -10.52
C GLU A 248 -14.97 24.29 -9.28
N ASP A 249 -14.58 23.49 -8.28
CA ASP A 249 -13.82 23.94 -7.10
C ASP A 249 -12.47 24.62 -7.46
N VAL A 250 -11.87 24.22 -8.58
CA VAL A 250 -10.61 24.81 -9.11
C VAL A 250 -10.83 26.17 -9.78
N LEU A 251 -12.05 26.53 -10.19
CA LEU A 251 -12.35 27.83 -10.81
C LEU A 251 -12.54 28.97 -9.80
N ASP A 252 -12.99 28.66 -8.58
CA ASP A 252 -13.18 29.66 -7.50
C ASP A 252 -11.87 30.02 -6.75
N HIS A 253 -10.78 29.29 -7.00
CA HIS A 253 -9.45 29.60 -6.47
C HIS A 253 -8.55 30.26 -7.54
N PRO A 254 -8.55 31.61 -7.68
CA PRO A 254 -7.61 32.28 -8.56
C PRO A 254 -6.17 32.05 -8.07
N PRO A 255 -5.20 31.79 -8.96
CA PRO A 255 -3.80 31.65 -8.57
C PRO A 255 -3.28 32.98 -8.01
N PRO A 256 -2.37 32.98 -7.01
CA PRO A 256 -1.71 34.19 -6.56
C PRO A 256 -0.86 34.75 -7.70
N GLY A 257 -1.31 35.85 -8.30
CA GLY A 257 -0.71 36.41 -9.51
C GLY A 257 0.55 37.21 -9.25
N ASP A 258 1.65 36.86 -9.93
CA ASP A 258 2.85 37.69 -10.02
C ASP A 258 2.53 39.01 -10.75
N ALA A 259 2.49 40.11 -10.01
CA ALA A 259 2.51 41.47 -10.55
C ALA A 259 3.26 42.41 -9.59
N ALA A 260 4.37 42.98 -10.05
CA ALA A 260 5.28 43.75 -9.21
C ALA A 260 4.93 45.25 -9.15
N SER A 261 5.32 45.91 -8.07
CA SER A 261 5.62 47.34 -8.06
C SER A 261 6.90 47.64 -7.27
N ALA A 262 7.76 48.47 -7.86
CA ALA A 262 8.78 49.25 -7.16
C ALA A 262 8.28 50.71 -7.12
N THR A 263 8.78 51.68 -6.34
CA THR A 263 10.02 51.85 -5.54
C THR A 263 9.62 52.39 -4.12
N GLU A 264 10.42 52.88 -3.16
CA GLU A 264 11.75 53.53 -3.08
C GLU A 264 12.52 53.18 -1.78
N SER A 265 13.67 53.85 -1.62
CA SER A 265 14.52 54.17 -0.45
C SER A 265 13.80 54.31 0.93
N GLU A 266 14.47 54.25 2.10
CA GLU A 266 15.76 54.87 2.46
C GLU A 266 16.47 54.25 3.70
N ALA A 267 17.76 54.58 3.90
CA ALA A 267 18.61 54.43 5.12
C ALA A 267 18.71 53.06 5.84
N ALA A 268 19.85 52.34 5.81
CA ALA A 268 21.00 52.43 6.74
C ALA A 268 20.68 51.97 8.20
N VAL A 269 21.47 51.13 8.89
CA VAL A 269 22.95 51.07 9.06
C VAL A 269 23.46 49.63 9.28
N ALA A 270 24.74 49.37 8.98
CA ALA A 270 25.56 48.21 9.38
C ALA A 270 27.00 48.70 9.72
N PRO A 271 28.01 47.90 10.15
CA PRO A 271 28.03 46.44 10.41
C PRO A 271 28.76 46.00 11.73
N THR A 272 28.76 44.69 12.06
CA THR A 272 29.95 44.04 12.67
C THR A 272 30.06 42.52 12.36
N GLU A 273 31.15 42.15 11.69
CA GLU A 273 31.98 40.92 11.75
C GLU A 273 31.40 39.47 11.67
N GLU A 274 31.79 38.80 10.58
CA GLU A 274 32.03 37.36 10.34
C GLU A 274 33.30 36.82 11.08
N PRO A 275 33.80 35.57 10.86
CA PRO A 275 33.25 34.20 10.66
C PRO A 275 33.93 33.22 11.71
N PRO A 276 34.28 31.91 11.50
CA PRO A 276 34.01 30.94 10.41
C PRO A 276 33.66 29.45 10.77
N GLN A 277 32.83 28.87 9.90
CA GLN A 277 32.97 27.55 9.22
C GLN A 277 32.78 26.17 9.92
N THR A 278 32.43 25.22 9.04
CA THR A 278 32.57 23.74 9.06
C THR A 278 31.56 22.83 9.78
N ALA A 279 31.25 21.73 9.08
CA ALA A 279 30.56 20.50 9.44
C ALA A 279 31.19 19.34 8.61
N PRO A 280 30.82 18.05 8.77
CA PRO A 280 30.04 17.39 9.82
C PRO A 280 31.03 16.70 10.81
N PRO A 281 31.11 15.37 11.12
CA PRO A 281 30.34 14.16 10.77
C PRO A 281 29.40 13.67 11.90
N ALA A 282 28.74 12.51 11.71
CA ALA A 282 28.00 11.78 12.74
C ALA A 282 28.78 10.55 13.28
N PRO A 283 28.60 10.15 14.56
CA PRO A 283 29.11 8.89 15.10
C PRO A 283 28.09 7.73 14.98
N ALA A 284 28.61 6.50 15.01
CA ALA A 284 27.86 5.26 14.74
C ALA A 284 26.91 4.80 15.87
N ALA A 285 25.93 3.96 15.50
CA ALA A 285 25.13 3.19 16.44
C ALA A 285 25.86 1.92 16.93
N PRO A 286 25.65 1.46 18.18
CA PRO A 286 26.07 0.14 18.63
C PRO A 286 25.00 -0.95 18.40
N ALA A 287 25.51 -2.16 18.17
CA ALA A 287 24.85 -3.45 17.93
C ALA A 287 23.44 -3.71 18.52
N GLN A 288 22.61 -4.44 17.74
CA GLN A 288 21.47 -5.22 18.26
C GLN A 288 21.89 -6.67 18.53
N THR A 289 21.75 -7.12 19.78
CA THR A 289 21.80 -8.54 20.19
C THR A 289 20.36 -9.14 20.23
N PRO A 290 20.19 -10.48 20.36
CA PRO A 290 19.07 -11.16 19.71
C PRO A 290 17.74 -11.19 20.46
N SER A 291 16.66 -11.21 19.67
CA SER A 291 15.36 -11.86 19.91
C SER A 291 14.86 -11.94 21.36
N ALA A 292 14.21 -10.86 21.82
CA ALA A 292 13.18 -10.93 22.85
C ALA A 292 11.80 -10.81 22.20
N LYS A 293 10.82 -11.59 22.67
CA LYS A 293 9.41 -11.40 22.28
C LYS A 293 8.97 -10.02 22.77
N ARG A 294 8.75 -9.06 21.87
CA ARG A 294 8.17 -7.76 22.24
C ARG A 294 6.78 -8.00 22.82
N SER A 295 6.65 -7.79 24.12
CA SER A 295 5.36 -7.71 24.79
C SER A 295 4.74 -6.34 24.47
N TYR A 296 3.45 -6.33 24.17
CA TYR A 296 2.68 -5.13 23.86
C TYR A 296 1.67 -4.85 24.96
N ALA A 297 1.42 -3.58 25.25
CA ALA A 297 0.44 -3.17 26.25
C ALA A 297 -0.98 -3.59 25.81
N SER A 298 -1.71 -4.25 26.72
CA SER A 298 -3.09 -4.66 26.44
C SER A 298 -4.03 -3.46 26.28
N PRO A 299 -5.21 -3.62 25.66
CA PRO A 299 -6.21 -2.56 25.56
C PRO A 299 -6.60 -1.97 26.94
N GLN A 300 -6.60 -2.79 28.00
CA GLN A 300 -6.85 -2.35 29.38
C GLN A 300 -5.70 -1.47 29.91
N GLN A 301 -4.45 -1.82 29.61
CA GLN A 301 -3.28 -1.02 29.98
C GLN A 301 -3.27 0.32 29.25
N ILE A 302 -3.60 0.34 27.95
CA ILE A 302 -3.69 1.57 27.13
C ILE A 302 -4.84 2.47 27.63
N ALA A 303 -6.02 1.90 27.94
CA ALA A 303 -7.12 2.65 28.55
C ALA A 303 -6.72 3.27 29.90
N GLY A 304 -6.01 2.51 30.75
CA GLY A 304 -5.45 3.01 32.00
C GLY A 304 -4.42 4.13 31.82
N LEU A 305 -3.64 4.10 30.74
CA LEU A 305 -2.69 5.17 30.39
C LEU A 305 -3.42 6.45 29.98
N LYS A 306 -4.41 6.35 29.09
CA LYS A 306 -5.27 7.50 28.69
C LYS A 306 -5.98 8.13 29.88
N HIS A 307 -6.48 7.32 30.82
CA HIS A 307 -7.11 7.80 32.04
C HIS A 307 -6.10 8.47 33.00
N LEU A 308 -4.88 7.95 33.13
CA LEU A 308 -3.82 8.58 33.92
C LEU A 308 -3.38 9.93 33.30
N ALA A 309 -3.29 10.00 31.98
CA ALA A 309 -2.93 11.21 31.25
C ALA A 309 -3.94 12.34 31.49
N LYS A 310 -5.24 12.04 31.40
CA LYS A 310 -6.32 12.98 31.71
C LYS A 310 -6.34 13.47 33.17
N GLN A 311 -5.65 12.78 34.09
CA GLN A 311 -5.45 13.25 35.48
C GLN A 311 -4.22 14.15 35.66
N VAL A 312 -3.39 14.33 34.62
CA VAL A 312 -2.27 15.29 34.61
C VAL A 312 -2.70 16.60 33.95
N GLY A 313 -3.32 16.52 32.78
CA GLY A 313 -3.85 17.66 32.02
C GLY A 313 -4.11 17.29 30.56
N ASP A 314 -4.78 18.17 29.83
CA ASP A 314 -5.16 17.88 28.45
C ASP A 314 -3.95 17.85 27.49
N ASP A 315 -2.90 18.63 27.73
CA ASP A 315 -1.62 18.53 26.98
C ASP A 315 -1.01 17.12 27.11
N ALA A 316 -0.92 16.61 28.34
CA ALA A 316 -0.40 15.27 28.61
C ALA A 316 -1.31 14.16 28.07
N TYR A 317 -2.60 14.45 27.84
CA TYR A 317 -3.52 13.55 27.14
C TYR A 317 -3.32 13.58 25.62
N ALA A 318 -3.01 14.75 25.04
CA ALA A 318 -2.65 14.92 23.63
C ALA A 318 -1.31 14.23 23.30
N ASP A 319 -0.27 14.45 24.12
CA ASP A 319 1.03 13.76 24.08
C ASP A 319 0.84 12.22 23.99
N VAL A 320 -0.15 11.68 24.72
CA VAL A 320 -0.48 10.26 24.77
C VAL A 320 -1.41 9.80 23.63
N GLN A 321 -2.15 10.68 22.96
CA GLN A 321 -2.83 10.30 21.71
C GLN A 321 -1.82 10.20 20.58
N ASP A 322 -0.98 11.22 20.38
CA ASP A 322 0.03 11.28 19.32
C ASP A 322 0.98 10.07 19.36
N MET A 323 1.50 9.74 20.55
CA MET A 323 2.33 8.55 20.76
C MET A 323 1.62 7.25 20.34
N LEU A 324 0.30 7.15 20.50
CA LEU A 324 -0.47 5.96 20.11
C LEU A 324 -0.79 5.93 18.61
N GLU A 325 -0.97 7.08 17.97
CA GLU A 325 -1.18 7.20 16.52
C GLU A 325 0.10 6.88 15.72
N HIS A 326 1.27 7.24 16.29
CA HIS A 326 2.59 6.83 15.80
C HIS A 326 2.92 5.34 16.08
N HIS A 327 2.16 4.64 16.92
CA HIS A 327 2.38 3.23 17.27
C HIS A 327 1.22 2.32 16.83
N ARG A 328 0.93 2.32 15.53
CA ARG A 328 -0.16 1.56 14.89
C ARG A 328 -0.13 0.04 15.14
N ASP A 329 1.05 -0.56 15.27
CA ASP A 329 1.22 -1.99 15.59
C ASP A 329 0.96 -2.32 17.08
N GLY A 330 0.62 -1.31 17.89
CA GLY A 330 0.47 -1.40 19.34
C GLY A 330 1.68 -0.84 20.10
N LEU A 331 1.42 -0.38 21.32
CA LEU A 331 2.45 0.21 22.19
C LEU A 331 3.29 -0.89 22.84
N ALA A 332 4.59 -0.94 22.56
CA ALA A 332 5.50 -1.89 23.21
C ALA A 332 5.60 -1.62 24.72
N MET A 333 5.75 -2.67 25.54
CA MET A 333 5.71 -2.57 27.00
C MET A 333 6.77 -1.64 27.59
N ASP A 334 7.96 -1.55 26.99
CA ASP A 334 9.03 -0.64 27.42
C ASP A 334 8.72 0.84 27.10
N VAL A 335 7.91 1.12 26.08
CA VAL A 335 7.42 2.47 25.78
C VAL A 335 6.25 2.81 26.71
N TYR A 336 5.34 1.85 26.92
CA TYR A 336 4.23 1.95 27.87
C TYR A 336 4.71 2.27 29.29
N GLU A 337 5.74 1.58 29.79
CA GLU A 337 6.27 1.81 31.14
C GLU A 337 6.95 3.18 31.27
N ARG A 338 7.69 3.63 30.25
CA ARG A 338 8.28 4.98 30.20
C ARG A 338 7.21 6.07 30.21
N ALA A 339 6.21 5.98 29.34
CA ALA A 339 5.08 6.92 29.31
C ALA A 339 4.30 6.92 30.64
N ARG A 340 4.06 5.73 31.22
CA ARG A 340 3.38 5.58 32.51
C ARG A 340 4.18 6.19 33.66
N GLN A 341 5.50 6.14 33.64
CA GLN A 341 6.34 6.75 34.67
C GLN A 341 6.35 8.28 34.54
N TRP A 342 6.64 8.80 33.35
CA TRP A 342 6.59 10.24 33.06
C TRP A 342 5.25 10.89 33.44
N LEU A 343 4.12 10.20 33.23
CA LEU A 343 2.81 10.65 33.71
C LEU A 343 2.70 10.70 35.25
N LYS A 344 3.27 9.73 35.98
CA LYS A 344 3.31 9.81 37.46
C LYS A 344 4.17 10.99 37.92
N ASP A 345 5.29 11.24 37.24
CA ASP A 345 6.25 12.26 37.64
C ASP A 345 5.64 13.66 37.44
N ARG A 346 5.02 13.94 36.27
CA ARG A 346 4.21 15.16 36.05
C ARG A 346 3.05 15.26 37.04
N LYS A 347 2.39 14.14 37.41
CA LYS A 347 1.31 14.13 38.40
C LYS A 347 1.79 14.46 39.83
N SER A 348 3.01 14.03 40.19
CA SER A 348 3.61 14.32 41.49
C SER A 348 4.02 15.79 41.58
N ALA A 349 4.73 16.31 40.57
CA ALA A 349 5.12 17.73 40.50
C ALA A 349 3.90 18.66 40.61
N LYS A 350 2.85 18.42 39.79
CA LYS A 350 1.61 19.21 39.82
C LYS A 350 0.84 19.12 41.15
N LYS A 351 1.03 18.05 41.92
CA LYS A 351 0.48 17.93 43.28
C LYS A 351 1.32 18.73 44.28
N GLU A 352 2.63 18.76 44.14
CA GLU A 352 3.54 19.52 45.01
C GLU A 352 3.36 21.02 44.79
N GLU A 353 3.27 21.48 43.54
CA GLU A 353 2.90 22.85 43.15
C GLU A 353 1.58 23.28 43.80
N ALA A 354 0.49 22.53 43.60
CA ALA A 354 -0.81 22.82 44.20
C ALA A 354 -0.83 22.76 45.75
N THR A 355 0.14 22.09 46.37
CA THR A 355 0.30 22.06 47.85
C THR A 355 1.16 23.22 48.37
N ALA A 356 2.01 23.80 47.51
CA ALA A 356 2.76 25.02 47.80
C ALA A 356 1.86 26.27 47.65
N GLU A 357 1.06 26.34 46.59
CA GLU A 357 0.08 27.43 46.38
C GLU A 357 -0.98 27.49 47.50
N SER A 358 -1.32 26.35 48.13
CA SER A 358 -2.24 26.32 49.27
C SER A 358 -1.57 26.67 50.63
N ARG A 359 -0.35 27.19 50.64
CA ARG A 359 0.45 27.50 51.84
C ARG A 359 1.12 28.88 51.83
N GLY A 360 1.00 29.64 50.73
CA GLY A 360 1.31 31.07 50.66
C GLY A 360 0.09 31.93 50.97
#